data_AF-A0A401TRZ8-F1
#
_entry.id   AF-A0A401TRZ8-F1
#
_cell.length_a   1.000
_cell.length_b   1.000
_cell.length_c   1.000
_cell.angle_alpha   90.00
_cell.angle_beta   90.00
_cell.angle_gamma   90.00
#
_symmetry.space_group_name_H-M   'P 1'
#
loop_
_entity.id
_entity.type
_entity.pdbx_description
1 polymer ?
#
loop_
_entity_poly.entity_id
_entity_poly.type
_entity_poly.pdbx_seq_one_letter_code
_entity_poly.pdbx_strand_id
1 'polypeptide(L)'
;MAVPYPHRVRTQELLFPQVAKRWGNRKNKPKMNYEKLSRGLRYYYHRDIIQKTAGKRYVYRFACDVQSLLGESPQQIHARLDVKPQTEQ
;
A
#
# COMPACT_ATOMS: atom_id res chain seq x y z
N MET A 1 -29.67 -23.13 5.56
CA MET A 1 -29.48 -22.40 4.29
C MET A 1 -28.54 -21.22 4.59
N ALA A 2 -27.29 -21.30 4.16
CA ALA A 2 -26.31 -20.23 4.38
C ALA A 2 -26.27 -19.36 3.13
N VAL A 3 -26.84 -18.16 3.21
CA VAL A 3 -26.69 -17.13 2.19
C VAL A 3 -25.24 -16.64 2.25
N PRO A 4 -24.44 -16.73 1.17
CA PRO A 4 -23.07 -16.22 1.19
C PRO A 4 -23.14 -14.69 1.15
N TYR A 5 -22.95 -14.05 2.30
CA TYR A 5 -22.72 -12.61 2.34
C TYR A 5 -21.39 -12.32 1.62
N PRO A 6 -21.38 -11.48 0.56
CA PRO A 6 -20.15 -11.01 -0.03
C PRO A 6 -19.57 -10.00 0.96
N HIS A 7 -18.82 -10.48 1.95
CA HIS A 7 -18.14 -9.62 2.90
C HIS A 7 -17.03 -8.87 2.16
N ARG A 8 -17.40 -7.69 1.70
CA ARG A 8 -16.53 -6.51 1.62
C ARG A 8 -15.25 -6.80 0.84
N VAL A 9 -15.34 -6.71 -0.49
CA VAL A 9 -14.17 -6.44 -1.35
C VAL A 9 -13.48 -5.22 -0.70
N ARG A 10 -12.43 -5.45 0.08
CA ARG A 10 -11.78 -4.37 0.85
C ARG A 10 -11.34 -3.37 -0.19
N THR A 11 -11.68 -2.10 -0.02
CA THR A 11 -11.25 -1.00 -0.91
C THR A 11 -9.75 -1.04 -1.22
N GLN A 12 -8.93 -1.64 -0.35
CA GLN A 12 -7.53 -2.00 -0.59
C GLN A 12 -7.29 -2.89 -1.83
N GLU A 13 -8.09 -3.93 -2.08
CA GLU A 13 -7.89 -4.86 -3.20
C GLU A 13 -8.08 -4.19 -4.58
N LEU A 14 -8.98 -3.20 -4.67
CA LEU A 14 -9.20 -2.43 -5.90
C LEU A 14 -8.13 -1.36 -6.14
N LEU A 15 -7.33 -1.03 -5.12
CA LEU A 15 -6.23 -0.07 -5.23
C LEU A 15 -4.99 -0.67 -5.90
N PHE A 16 -4.72 -1.98 -5.76
CA PHE A 16 -3.47 -2.57 -6.26
C PHE A 16 -3.29 -2.51 -7.78
N PRO A 17 -4.31 -2.85 -8.60
CA PRO A 17 -4.21 -2.68 -10.05
C PRO A 17 -4.02 -1.21 -10.44
N GLN A 18 -4.69 -0.30 -9.74
CA GLN A 18 -4.61 1.14 -9.98
C GLN A 18 -3.25 1.72 -9.60
N VAL A 19 -2.68 1.29 -8.47
CA VAL A 19 -1.33 1.68 -8.02
C VAL A 19 -0.29 1.22 -9.04
N ALA A 20 -0.36 -0.04 -9.49
CA ALA A 20 0.55 -0.55 -10.51
C ALA A 20 0.41 0.19 -11.85
N LYS A 21 -0.81 0.52 -12.27
CA LYS A 21 -1.07 1.30 -13.48
C LYS A 21 -0.51 2.72 -13.37
N ARG A 22 -0.78 3.42 -12.27
CA ARG A 22 -0.26 4.79 -12.02
C ARG A 22 1.28 4.80 -11.96
N TRP A 23 1.88 3.83 -11.28
CA TRP A 23 3.33 3.63 -11.27
C TRP A 23 3.89 3.36 -12.67
N GLY A 24 3.25 2.48 -13.44
CA GLY A 24 3.58 2.18 -14.83
C GLY A 24 3.57 3.43 -15.71
N ASN A 25 2.50 4.22 -15.63
CA ASN A 25 2.37 5.48 -16.36
C ASN A 25 3.49 6.46 -16.00
N ARG A 26 3.81 6.62 -14.70
CA ARG A 26 4.89 7.51 -14.24
C ARG A 26 6.27 7.09 -14.75
N LYS A 27 6.52 5.79 -14.90
CA LYS A 27 7.81 5.24 -15.36
C LYS A 27 7.83 4.88 -16.85
N ASN A 28 6.80 5.26 -17.62
CA ASN A 28 6.60 4.89 -19.02
C ASN A 28 6.73 3.37 -19.27
N LYS A 29 6.13 2.57 -18.40
CA LYS A 29 6.07 1.09 -18.49
C LYS A 29 4.60 0.66 -18.64
N PRO A 30 4.04 0.63 -19.87
CA PRO A 30 2.61 0.37 -20.09
C PRO A 30 2.19 -1.07 -19.70
N LYS A 31 3.12 -2.03 -19.69
CA LYS A 31 2.90 -3.42 -19.28
C LYS A 31 3.18 -3.66 -17.78
N MET A 32 3.11 -2.61 -16.96
CA MET A 32 3.27 -2.70 -15.51
C MET A 32 2.02 -3.31 -14.88
N ASN A 33 2.22 -4.25 -13.95
CA ASN A 33 1.16 -4.86 -13.16
C ASN A 33 1.63 -5.03 -11.72
N TYR A 34 0.72 -5.45 -10.84
CA TYR A 34 1.03 -5.57 -9.42
C TYR A 34 2.10 -6.64 -9.14
N GLU A 35 2.11 -7.76 -9.87
CA GLU A 35 3.13 -8.80 -9.69
C GLU A 35 4.56 -8.26 -9.89
N LYS A 36 4.76 -7.49 -10.96
CA LYS A 36 6.05 -6.83 -11.25
C LYS A 36 6.37 -5.74 -10.23
N LEU A 37 5.40 -4.93 -9.85
CA LEU A 37 5.58 -3.88 -8.84
C LEU A 37 5.96 -4.50 -7.48
N SER A 38 5.29 -5.59 -7.09
CA SER A 38 5.54 -6.31 -5.84
C SER A 38 6.97 -6.86 -5.80
N ARG A 39 7.53 -7.26 -6.94
CA ARG A 39 8.94 -7.68 -7.04
C ARG A 39 9.90 -6.54 -6.71
N GLY A 40 9.58 -5.32 -7.14
CA GLY A 40 10.28 -4.08 -6.76
C GLY A 40 10.19 -3.81 -5.27
N LEU A 41 8.98 -3.91 -4.69
CA LEU A 41 8.77 -3.72 -3.24
C LEU A 41 9.63 -4.67 -2.40
N ARG A 42 9.80 -5.93 -2.83
CA ARG A 42 10.66 -6.90 -2.13
C ARG A 42 12.12 -6.48 -2.04
N TYR A 43 12.64 -5.74 -3.03
CA TYR A 43 14.01 -5.22 -2.96
C TYR A 43 14.18 -4.11 -1.91
N TYR A 44 13.08 -3.49 -1.47
CA TYR A 44 13.12 -2.46 -0.44
C TYR A 44 13.15 -3.01 0.99
N TYR A 45 12.89 -4.30 1.19
CA TYR A 45 12.81 -4.91 2.52
C TYR A 45 14.15 -4.84 3.27
N HIS A 46 15.25 -5.17 2.58
CA HIS A 46 16.60 -5.11 3.16
C HIS A 46 17.18 -3.69 3.21
N ARG A 47 16.52 -2.72 2.55
CA ARG A 47 16.98 -1.33 2.49
C ARG A 47 16.29 -0.45 3.52
N ASP A 48 15.47 -1.04 4.39
CA ASP A 48 14.65 -0.35 5.40
C ASP A 48 13.80 0.80 4.85
N ILE A 49 13.38 0.72 3.58
CA ILE A 49 12.49 1.71 2.98
C ILE A 49 11.04 1.28 3.21
N ILE A 50 10.71 0.04 2.87
CA ILE A 50 9.37 -0.56 3.03
C ILE A 50 9.53 -1.96 3.61
N GLN A 51 8.66 -2.33 4.54
CA GLN A 51 8.53 -3.69 5.07
C GLN A 51 7.15 -4.26 4.80
N LYS A 52 7.07 -5.58 4.60
CA LYS A 52 5.80 -6.29 4.46
C LYS A 52 5.21 -6.60 5.82
N THR A 53 3.92 -6.32 6.00
CA THR A 53 3.21 -6.71 7.22
C THR A 53 2.90 -8.21 7.17
N ALA A 54 3.38 -8.96 8.15
CA ALA A 54 3.12 -10.39 8.30
C ALA A 54 1.62 -10.64 8.51
N GLY A 55 1.12 -11.78 8.00
CA GLY A 55 -0.31 -12.15 8.12
C GLY A 55 -1.29 -11.31 7.29
N LYS A 56 -0.86 -10.18 6.72
CA LYS A 56 -1.72 -9.30 5.92
C LYS A 56 -1.36 -9.31 4.44
N ARG A 57 -2.36 -9.62 3.60
CA ARG A 57 -2.21 -9.53 2.15
C ARG A 57 -2.17 -8.06 1.73
N TYR A 58 -1.17 -7.74 0.91
CA TYR A 58 -0.99 -6.43 0.30
C TYR A 58 -0.88 -5.22 1.24
N VAL A 59 -0.53 -5.45 2.51
CA VAL A 59 -0.24 -4.41 3.50
C VAL A 59 1.28 -4.29 3.67
N TYR A 60 1.73 -3.04 3.66
CA TYR A 60 3.13 -2.65 3.76
C TYR A 60 3.24 -1.45 4.69
N ARG A 61 4.39 -1.31 5.36
CA ARG A 61 4.74 -0.18 6.21
C ARG A 61 6.02 0.46 5.71
N PHE A 62 6.12 1.78 5.80
CA PHE A 62 7.41 2.45 5.65
C PHE A 62 8.26 2.14 6.88
N ALA A 63 9.51 1.75 6.66
CA ALA A 63 10.47 1.50 7.73
C ALA A 63 11.49 2.63 7.88
N CYS A 64 11.55 3.53 6.90
CA CYS A 64 12.37 4.73 6.97
C CYS A 64 11.68 5.83 7.78
N ASP A 65 12.47 6.84 8.19
CA ASP A 65 11.95 8.04 8.83
C ASP A 65 11.21 8.91 7.81
N VAL A 66 9.93 8.60 7.61
CA VAL A 66 9.03 9.35 6.73
C VAL A 66 8.80 10.76 7.27
N GLN A 67 8.85 10.96 8.59
CA GLN A 67 8.62 12.27 9.19
C GLN A 67 9.76 13.22 8.86
N SER A 68 11.02 12.79 8.99
CA SER A 68 12.16 13.60 8.54
C SER A 68 12.16 13.83 7.03
N LEU A 69 11.71 12.86 6.24
CA LEU A 69 11.69 12.98 4.78
C LEU A 69 10.62 13.96 4.27
N LEU A 70 9.43 13.96 4.90
CA LEU A 70 8.29 14.75 4.46
C LEU A 70 8.07 16.04 5.27
N GLY A 71 8.72 16.18 6.43
CA GLY A 71 8.52 17.30 7.35
C GLY A 71 7.18 17.28 8.08
N GLU A 72 6.36 16.25 7.88
CA GLU A 72 5.03 16.07 8.48
C GLU A 72 4.98 14.74 9.24
N SER A 73 4.36 14.74 10.43
CA SER A 73 4.06 13.50 11.15
C SER A 73 2.99 12.67 10.41
N PRO A 74 2.98 11.33 10.56
CA PRO A 74 1.95 10.48 9.97
C PRO A 74 0.52 10.91 10.33
N GLN A 75 0.31 11.41 11.55
CA GLN A 75 -0.97 11.88 12.05
C GLN A 75 -1.44 13.13 11.30
N GLN A 76 -0.54 14.08 11.02
CA GLN A 76 -0.83 15.28 10.24
C GLN A 76 -1.20 14.93 8.81
N ILE A 77 -0.44 14.02 8.17
CA ILE A 77 -0.72 13.56 6.81
C ILE A 77 -2.08 12.87 6.75
N HIS A 78 -2.40 12.00 7.71
CA HIS A 78 -3.69 11.32 7.77
C HIS A 78 -4.85 12.29 7.97
N ALA A 79 -4.71 13.29 8.85
CA ALA A 79 -5.72 14.32 9.05
C ALA A 79 -5.94 15.16 7.78
N ARG A 80 -4.87 15.58 7.11
CA ARG A 80 -4.94 16.39 5.89
C ARG A 80 -5.56 15.66 4.70
N LEU A 81 -5.43 14.33 4.65
CA LEU A 81 -5.97 13.48 3.59
C LEU A 81 -7.30 12.82 3.98
N ASP A 82 -7.88 13.17 5.13
CA ASP A 82 -9.09 12.55 5.70
C ASP A 82 -9.01 11.01 5.77
N VAL A 83 -7.80 10.48 5.98
CA VAL A 83 -7.54 9.05 6.07
C VAL A 83 -7.76 8.60 7.51
N LYS A 84 -8.83 7.84 7.75
CA LYS A 84 -9.05 7.20 9.06
C LYS A 84 -8.05 6.06 9.27
N PRO A 85 -7.35 6.00 10.42
CA PRO A 85 -6.46 4.89 10.71
C PRO A 85 -7.27 3.58 10.71
N GLN A 86 -6.82 2.59 9.94
CA GLN A 86 -7.41 1.26 10.01
C GLN A 86 -6.96 0.62 11.33
N THR A 87 -7.88 0.48 12.28
CA THR A 87 -7.62 -0.22 13.52
C THR A 87 -7.26 -1.67 13.22
N GLU A 88 -6.11 -2.10 13.71
CA GLU A 88 -5.66 -3.48 13.66
C GLU A 88 -6.62 -4.36 14.49
N GLN A 89 -7.36 -5.24 13.81
CA GLN A 89 -8.00 -6.41 14.42
C GLN A 89 -7.14 -7.63 14.12
#